data_AF-A0A447X1M7-F1
#
_entry.id   AF-A0A447X1M7-F1
#
_cell.length_a   1.000
_cell.length_b   1.000
_cell.length_c   1.000
_cell.angle_alpha   90.00
_cell.angle_beta   90.00
_cell.angle_gamma   90.00
#
_symmetry.space_group_name_H-M   'P 1'
#
loop_
_entity.id
_entity.type
_entity.pdbx_description
1 polymer ?
#
loop_
_entity_poly.entity_id
_entity_poly.type
_entity_poly.pdbx_seq_one_letter_code
_entity_poly.pdbx_strand_id
1 'polypeptide(L)'
;MTINLTGEGATATLIEGGAQGTIESNAIINMDNASAIAGIADGNGYDISGKLINPKDKTTLLTAGAQLSSTQDKVTGYIARNGATLNNTGNIIFTGKNTVGVRVEEGAVGTNSGNITVQDGGVGLIANATQDVTTINNSGNLVLKGEIMLTVQRV
;
A
#
# COMPACT_ATOMS: atom_id res chain seq x y z
N MET A 1 -5.79 -17.33 6.15
CA MET A 1 -4.46 -17.06 6.75
C MET A 1 -4.61 -15.90 7.74
N THR A 2 -3.85 -15.88 8.84
CA THR A 2 -3.83 -14.77 9.80
C THR A 2 -2.40 -14.30 10.05
N ILE A 3 -2.16 -12.99 9.99
CA ILE A 3 -0.87 -12.34 10.27
C ILE A 3 -1.11 -11.25 11.33
N ASN A 4 -0.31 -11.24 12.40
CA ASN A 4 -0.38 -10.23 13.46
C ASN A 4 0.84 -9.31 13.38
N LEU A 5 0.62 -8.02 13.13
CA LEU A 5 1.66 -6.99 13.05
C LEU A 5 1.76 -6.25 14.39
N THR A 6 2.45 -6.88 15.34
CA THR A 6 2.56 -6.37 16.72
C THR A 6 3.76 -5.44 16.94
N GLY A 7 4.70 -5.37 16.01
CA GLY A 7 5.82 -4.43 16.05
C GLY A 7 5.49 -3.10 15.37
N GLU A 8 6.01 -1.99 15.90
CA GLU A 8 5.92 -0.69 15.23
C GLU A 8 6.59 -0.77 13.85
N GLY A 9 5.91 -0.32 12.81
CA GLY A 9 6.43 -0.35 11.44
C GLY A 9 6.50 -1.75 10.80
N ALA A 10 5.94 -2.78 11.42
CA ALA A 10 5.96 -4.13 10.88
C ALA A 10 5.19 -4.24 9.56
N THR A 11 5.71 -5.05 8.62
CA THR A 11 5.12 -5.29 7.30
C THR A 11 4.67 -6.75 7.19
N ALA A 12 3.43 -7.00 6.75
CA ALA A 12 2.93 -8.37 6.59
C ALA A 12 3.51 -9.09 5.38
N THR A 13 3.56 -8.44 4.21
CA THR A 13 4.14 -9.03 2.99
C THR A 13 5.00 -8.04 2.24
N LEU A 14 6.07 -8.55 1.64
CA LEU A 14 7.00 -7.82 0.78
C LEU A 14 7.23 -8.65 -0.49
N ILE A 15 6.87 -8.08 -1.64
CA ILE A 15 6.99 -8.69 -2.96
C ILE A 15 8.00 -7.87 -3.76
N GLU A 16 9.08 -8.50 -4.21
CA GLU A 16 10.24 -7.81 -4.77
C GLU A 16 10.71 -8.37 -6.12
N GLY A 17 11.26 -7.49 -6.96
CA GLY A 17 12.19 -7.86 -8.04
C GLY A 17 11.69 -8.85 -9.08
N GLY A 18 10.40 -8.79 -9.42
CA GLY A 18 9.74 -9.64 -10.42
C GLY A 18 8.83 -10.72 -9.81
N ALA A 19 8.78 -10.82 -8.47
CA ALA A 19 7.85 -11.72 -7.79
C ALA A 19 6.39 -11.26 -7.95
N GLN A 20 5.47 -12.23 -7.93
CA GLN A 20 4.03 -11.97 -7.94
C GLN A 20 3.40 -12.61 -6.70
N GLY A 21 2.70 -11.81 -5.89
CA GLY A 21 2.07 -12.21 -4.65
C GLY A 21 0.57 -11.94 -4.63
N THR A 22 -0.17 -12.79 -3.92
CA THR A 22 -1.61 -12.64 -3.70
C THR A 22 -1.93 -12.70 -2.21
N ILE A 23 -2.62 -11.68 -1.71
CA ILE A 23 -3.29 -11.70 -0.40
C ILE A 23 -4.77 -11.97 -0.68
N GLU A 24 -5.25 -13.17 -0.35
CA GLU A 24 -6.65 -13.56 -0.55
C GLU A 24 -7.62 -12.70 0.28
N SER A 25 -8.89 -12.61 -0.17
CA SER A 25 -9.92 -11.81 0.51
C SER A 25 -10.32 -12.33 1.89
N ASN A 26 -10.03 -13.60 2.18
CA ASN A 26 -10.24 -14.22 3.49
C ASN A 26 -9.04 -14.07 4.43
N ALA A 27 -7.94 -13.44 3.99
CA ALA A 27 -6.77 -13.23 4.82
C ALA A 27 -7.08 -12.17 5.89
N ILE A 28 -6.61 -12.43 7.11
CA ILE A 28 -6.75 -11.52 8.25
C ILE A 28 -5.38 -10.93 8.52
N ILE A 29 -5.25 -9.61 8.42
CA ILE A 29 -4.02 -8.88 8.76
C ILE A 29 -4.36 -7.93 9.90
N ASN A 30 -3.91 -8.28 11.11
CA ASN A 30 -4.14 -7.48 12.30
C ASN A 30 -3.03 -6.43 12.41
N MET A 31 -3.36 -5.18 12.08
CA MET A 31 -2.45 -4.04 12.07
C MET A 31 -2.49 -3.31 13.41
N ASP A 32 -2.05 -4.01 14.46
CA ASP A 32 -2.30 -3.66 15.87
C ASP A 32 -1.25 -2.73 16.49
N ASN A 33 -0.25 -2.28 15.72
CA ASN A 33 0.73 -1.30 16.17
C ASN A 33 0.85 -0.12 15.18
N ALA A 34 1.33 1.00 15.67
CA ALA A 34 1.55 2.20 14.88
C ALA A 34 2.48 1.92 13.69
N SER A 35 2.26 2.65 12.61
CA SER A 35 3.07 2.58 11.39
C SER A 35 3.10 1.21 10.68
N ALA A 36 2.28 0.23 11.09
CA ALA A 36 2.20 -1.08 10.44
C ALA A 36 1.78 -0.98 8.96
N ILE A 37 2.23 -1.94 8.15
CA ILE A 37 2.05 -1.98 6.70
C ILE A 37 1.48 -3.34 6.26
N ALA A 38 0.34 -3.36 5.56
CA ALA A 38 -0.28 -4.64 5.18
C ALA A 38 0.43 -5.32 3.99
N GLY A 39 1.02 -4.56 3.08
CA GLY A 39 1.83 -5.13 2.02
C GLY A 39 2.61 -4.11 1.20
N ILE A 40 3.75 -4.54 0.67
CA ILE A 40 4.62 -3.74 -0.20
C ILE A 40 4.90 -4.53 -1.48
N ALA A 41 4.67 -3.90 -2.62
CA ALA A 41 5.23 -4.30 -3.91
C ALA A 41 6.36 -3.35 -4.28
N ASP A 42 7.58 -3.86 -4.43
CA ASP A 42 8.77 -3.09 -4.78
C ASP A 42 9.42 -3.69 -6.02
N GLY A 43 9.45 -2.94 -7.13
CA GLY A 43 10.03 -3.46 -8.36
C GLY A 43 11.53 -3.69 -8.28
N ASN A 44 12.21 -3.18 -7.25
CA ASN A 44 13.59 -3.51 -6.99
C ASN A 44 13.72 -4.91 -6.38
N GLY A 45 14.61 -5.72 -6.93
CA GLY A 45 15.04 -7.00 -6.38
C GLY A 45 16.41 -6.90 -5.73
N TYR A 46 16.53 -7.52 -4.55
CA TYR A 46 17.75 -7.55 -3.75
C TYR A 46 18.25 -8.99 -3.58
N ASP A 47 19.56 -9.16 -3.48
CA ASP A 47 20.14 -10.43 -3.02
C ASP A 47 20.06 -10.56 -1.49
N ILE A 48 20.49 -11.71 -0.95
CA ILE A 48 20.48 -11.98 0.49
C ILE A 48 21.38 -11.04 1.32
N SER A 49 22.29 -10.30 0.67
CA SER A 49 23.11 -9.28 1.31
C SER A 49 22.46 -7.89 1.32
N GLY A 50 21.26 -7.77 0.72
CA GLY A 50 20.57 -6.51 0.53
C GLY A 50 21.10 -5.68 -0.64
N LYS A 51 21.94 -6.27 -1.51
CA LYS A 51 22.44 -5.57 -2.69
C LYS A 51 21.37 -5.60 -3.78
N LEU A 52 21.09 -4.42 -4.34
CA LEU A 52 20.22 -4.29 -5.52
C LEU A 52 20.80 -5.06 -6.70
N ILE A 53 20.04 -6.00 -7.24
CA ILE A 53 20.42 -6.86 -8.37
C ILE A 53 19.48 -6.73 -9.57
N ASN A 54 18.23 -6.29 -9.35
CA ASN A 54 17.24 -6.13 -10.41
C ASN A 54 16.41 -4.86 -10.18
N PRO A 55 16.81 -3.70 -10.71
CA PRO A 55 16.09 -2.45 -10.48
C PRO A 55 14.82 -2.35 -11.33
N LYS A 56 13.75 -1.82 -10.73
CA LYS A 56 12.51 -1.43 -11.42
C LYS A 56 11.86 -2.51 -12.30
N ASP A 57 11.84 -3.75 -11.81
CA ASP A 57 11.17 -4.86 -12.49
C ASP A 57 9.64 -4.67 -12.47
N LYS A 58 9.10 -4.30 -13.64
CA LYS A 58 7.68 -4.03 -13.85
C LYS A 58 6.78 -5.27 -13.79
N THR A 59 7.37 -6.47 -13.73
CA THR A 59 6.61 -7.71 -13.52
C THR A 59 6.27 -7.96 -12.05
N THR A 60 6.83 -7.16 -11.13
CA THR A 60 6.51 -7.24 -9.70
C THR A 60 5.05 -6.86 -9.46
N LEU A 61 4.28 -7.76 -8.85
CA LEU A 61 2.84 -7.59 -8.67
C LEU A 61 2.39 -8.00 -7.27
N LEU A 62 1.61 -7.15 -6.61
CA LEU A 62 0.79 -7.52 -5.46
C LEU A 62 -0.69 -7.43 -5.82
N THR A 63 -1.41 -8.55 -5.73
CA THR A 63 -2.87 -8.58 -5.76
C THR A 63 -3.40 -8.72 -4.34
N ALA A 64 -4.13 -7.73 -3.84
CA ALA A 64 -4.57 -7.66 -2.46
C ALA A 64 -6.11 -7.61 -2.36
N GLY A 65 -6.70 -8.63 -1.73
CA GLY A 65 -8.14 -8.73 -1.52
C GLY A 65 -8.59 -8.61 -0.07
N ALA A 66 -7.66 -8.63 0.90
CA ALA A 66 -8.00 -8.61 2.31
C ALA A 66 -8.68 -7.30 2.73
N GLN A 67 -9.71 -7.41 3.57
CA GLN A 67 -10.32 -6.26 4.25
C GLN A 67 -9.37 -5.79 5.34
N LEU A 68 -8.95 -4.52 5.30
CA LEU A 68 -8.07 -3.95 6.30
C LEU A 68 -8.85 -3.04 7.25
N SER A 69 -8.61 -3.19 8.55
CA SER A 69 -9.08 -2.25 9.56
C SER A 69 -8.02 -2.00 10.62
N SER A 70 -7.85 -0.75 11.03
CA SER A 70 -6.98 -0.41 12.15
C SER A 70 -7.39 0.91 12.78
N THR A 71 -7.20 0.98 14.10
CA THR A 71 -7.34 2.21 14.90
C THR A 71 -6.00 2.87 15.19
N GLN A 72 -4.89 2.27 14.72
CA GLN A 72 -3.54 2.73 15.05
C GLN A 72 -3.11 3.89 14.15
N ASP A 73 -2.31 4.80 14.72
CA ASP A 73 -1.79 5.95 13.99
C ASP A 73 -0.77 5.51 12.93
N LYS A 74 -0.72 6.27 11.83
CA LYS A 74 0.29 6.16 10.75
C LYS A 74 0.33 4.82 10.02
N VAL A 75 -0.63 3.92 10.23
CA VAL A 75 -0.68 2.68 9.45
C VAL A 75 -0.83 2.97 7.96
N THR A 76 -0.23 2.11 7.14
CA THR A 76 -0.36 2.17 5.69
C THR A 76 -0.95 0.85 5.18
N GLY A 77 -2.00 0.90 4.37
CA GLY A 77 -2.59 -0.32 3.81
C GLY A 77 -1.61 -1.00 2.87
N TYR A 78 -1.45 -0.44 1.68
CA TYR A 78 -0.57 -1.02 0.67
C TYR A 78 0.34 0.03 0.03
N ILE A 79 1.54 -0.41 -0.35
CA ILE A 79 2.53 0.40 -1.05
C ILE A 79 2.91 -0.29 -2.35
N ALA A 80 2.95 0.47 -3.44
CA ALA A 80 3.62 0.09 -4.69
C ALA A 80 4.74 1.09 -4.99
N ARG A 81 5.94 0.62 -5.32
CA ARG A 81 7.08 1.50 -5.62
C ARG A 81 8.04 0.90 -6.64
N ASN A 82 8.91 1.74 -7.16
CA ASN A 82 9.99 1.38 -8.08
C ASN A 82 9.48 0.54 -9.27
N GLY A 83 8.45 0.99 -9.97
CA GLY A 83 7.94 0.25 -11.14
C GLY A 83 7.00 -0.92 -10.87
N ALA A 84 6.74 -1.28 -9.61
CA ALA A 84 5.82 -2.37 -9.27
C ALA A 84 4.35 -2.04 -9.58
N THR A 85 3.53 -3.10 -9.64
CA THR A 85 2.08 -3.00 -9.75
C THR A 85 1.38 -3.47 -8.47
N LEU A 86 0.36 -2.74 -8.04
CA LEU A 86 -0.55 -3.12 -6.95
C LEU A 86 -1.99 -3.11 -7.44
N ASN A 87 -2.72 -4.20 -7.20
CA ASN A 87 -4.15 -4.33 -7.44
C ASN A 87 -4.89 -4.60 -6.13
N ASN A 88 -5.52 -3.58 -5.56
CA ASN A 88 -6.33 -3.71 -4.34
C ASN A 88 -7.82 -3.81 -4.67
N THR A 89 -8.47 -4.88 -4.19
CA THR A 89 -9.93 -5.07 -4.21
C THR A 89 -10.55 -5.06 -2.81
N GLY A 90 -9.72 -5.16 -1.76
CA GLY A 90 -10.16 -5.10 -0.37
C GLY A 90 -10.52 -3.68 0.08
N ASN A 91 -11.54 -3.57 0.92
CA ASN A 91 -11.88 -2.34 1.63
C ASN A 91 -10.81 -2.02 2.68
N ILE A 92 -10.56 -0.73 2.88
CA ILE A 92 -9.63 -0.22 3.89
C ILE A 92 -10.38 0.75 4.79
N ILE A 93 -10.36 0.51 6.10
CA ILE A 93 -11.01 1.36 7.10
C ILE A 93 -10.01 1.69 8.19
N PHE A 94 -9.45 2.90 8.14
CA PHE A 94 -8.50 3.37 9.14
C PHE A 94 -9.06 4.55 9.93
N THR A 95 -9.02 4.42 11.25
CA THR A 95 -9.50 5.46 12.18
C THR A 95 -8.41 6.11 13.01
N GLY A 96 -7.17 5.62 12.92
CA GLY A 96 -6.01 6.29 13.50
C GLY A 96 -5.61 7.55 12.73
N LYS A 97 -4.79 8.39 13.36
CA LYS A 97 -4.31 9.66 12.79
C LYS A 97 -3.28 9.44 11.69
N ASN A 98 -3.30 10.30 10.68
CA ASN A 98 -2.27 10.34 9.61
C ASN A 98 -2.05 8.98 8.92
N THR A 99 -3.10 8.18 8.78
CA THR A 99 -3.04 6.87 8.11
C THR A 99 -3.02 7.01 6.60
N VAL A 100 -2.54 5.99 5.89
CA VAL A 100 -2.52 5.99 4.41
C VAL A 100 -3.22 4.74 3.89
N GLY A 101 -4.23 4.89 3.04
CA GLY A 101 -4.91 3.75 2.44
C GLY A 101 -3.99 3.03 1.44
N VAL A 102 -3.74 3.68 0.30
CA VAL A 102 -2.79 3.19 -0.72
C VAL A 102 -1.80 4.27 -1.09
N ARG A 103 -0.52 3.90 -1.11
CA ARG A 103 0.59 4.74 -1.57
C ARG A 103 1.23 4.15 -2.81
N VAL A 104 1.38 4.96 -3.85
CA VAL A 104 2.07 4.58 -5.09
C VAL A 104 3.22 5.55 -5.29
N GLU A 105 4.41 5.01 -5.52
CA GLU A 105 5.65 5.76 -5.62
C GLU A 105 6.30 5.59 -7.00
N GLU A 106 7.50 6.12 -7.16
CA GLU A 106 8.31 6.18 -8.39
C GLU A 106 8.06 5.06 -9.42
N GLY A 107 7.48 5.42 -10.56
CA GLY A 107 7.27 4.54 -11.71
C GLY A 107 6.23 3.44 -11.52
N ALA A 108 5.63 3.33 -10.33
CA ALA A 108 4.69 2.27 -10.00
C ALA A 108 3.26 2.57 -10.46
N VAL A 109 2.45 1.51 -10.52
CA VAL A 109 1.03 1.57 -10.87
C VAL A 109 0.20 0.97 -9.74
N GLY A 110 -0.71 1.73 -9.17
CA GLY A 110 -1.72 1.24 -8.24
C GLY A 110 -3.11 1.26 -8.85
N THR A 111 -3.88 0.18 -8.66
CA THR A 111 -5.30 0.11 -8.99
C THR A 111 -6.07 -0.24 -7.72
N ASN A 112 -7.04 0.61 -7.35
CA ASN A 112 -7.91 0.41 -6.21
C ASN A 112 -9.38 0.31 -6.64
N SER A 113 -10.02 -0.83 -6.38
CA SER A 113 -11.47 -1.02 -6.55
C SER A 113 -12.22 -1.21 -5.24
N GLY A 114 -11.51 -1.46 -4.13
CA GLY A 114 -12.09 -1.48 -2.78
C GLY A 114 -12.45 -0.07 -2.27
N ASN A 115 -13.37 0.01 -1.32
CA ASN A 115 -13.71 1.28 -0.68
C ASN A 115 -12.66 1.65 0.37
N ILE A 116 -12.27 2.92 0.44
CA ILE A 116 -11.32 3.42 1.43
C ILE A 116 -12.01 4.45 2.31
N THR A 117 -11.95 4.25 3.62
CA THR A 117 -12.37 5.22 4.63
C THR A 117 -11.18 5.55 5.51
N VAL A 118 -10.84 6.84 5.58
CA VAL A 118 -9.80 7.37 6.48
C VAL A 118 -10.33 8.61 7.21
N GLN A 119 -9.71 8.94 8.34
CA GLN A 119 -10.03 10.12 9.13
C GLN A 119 -8.79 10.77 9.76
N ASP A 120 -8.99 11.86 10.50
CA ASP A 120 -7.97 12.48 11.36
C ASP A 120 -6.62 12.75 10.67
N GLY A 121 -6.68 13.43 9.51
CA GLY A 121 -5.52 13.75 8.68
C GLY A 121 -5.02 12.59 7.82
N GLY A 122 -5.73 11.46 7.79
CA GLY A 122 -5.42 10.34 6.94
C GLY A 122 -5.58 10.64 5.45
N VAL A 123 -4.80 9.97 4.61
CA VAL A 123 -4.79 10.10 3.16
C VAL A 123 -5.29 8.80 2.55
N GLY A 124 -6.42 8.86 1.82
CA GLY A 124 -6.99 7.65 1.21
C GLY A 124 -6.06 7.05 0.16
N LEU A 125 -5.62 7.89 -0.78
CA LEU A 125 -4.79 7.55 -1.93
C LEU A 125 -3.72 8.62 -2.11
N ILE A 126 -2.47 8.22 -2.31
CA ILE A 126 -1.39 9.14 -2.64
C ILE A 126 -0.47 8.56 -3.71
N ALA A 127 -0.14 9.38 -4.70
CA ALA A 127 0.81 9.08 -5.76
C ALA A 127 1.94 10.13 -5.72
N ASN A 128 3.18 9.68 -5.55
CA ASN A 128 4.36 10.54 -5.47
C ASN A 128 5.44 10.04 -6.44
N ALA A 129 5.99 10.93 -7.25
CA ALA A 129 7.07 10.63 -8.17
C ALA A 129 8.02 11.81 -8.32
N THR A 130 9.27 11.50 -8.68
CA THR A 130 10.31 12.47 -8.98
C THR A 130 10.72 12.43 -10.45
N GLN A 131 10.76 11.25 -11.09
CA GLN A 131 11.26 11.10 -12.47
C GLN A 131 10.30 10.30 -13.36
N ASP A 132 9.85 9.14 -12.89
CA ASP A 132 9.03 8.20 -13.65
C ASP A 132 7.54 8.47 -13.45
N VAL A 133 6.76 8.21 -14.50
CA VAL A 133 5.30 8.30 -14.42
C VAL A 133 4.76 7.31 -13.39
N THR A 134 4.11 7.83 -12.37
CA THR A 134 3.40 7.06 -11.35
C THR A 134 1.91 7.23 -11.52
N THR A 135 1.18 6.11 -11.57
CA THR A 135 -0.27 6.13 -11.80
C THR A 135 -1.01 5.51 -10.63
N ILE A 136 -2.08 6.15 -10.19
CA ILE A 136 -3.07 5.54 -9.31
C ILE A 136 -4.47 5.62 -9.93
N ASN A 137 -5.09 4.46 -10.14
CA ASN A 137 -6.44 4.33 -10.66
C ASN A 137 -7.38 3.94 -9.53
N ASN A 138 -8.53 4.61 -9.43
CA ASN A 138 -9.50 4.33 -8.39
C ASN A 138 -10.91 4.20 -8.97
N SER A 139 -11.58 3.09 -8.66
CA SER A 139 -13.01 2.87 -8.95
C SER A 139 -13.86 2.63 -7.70
N GLY A 140 -13.25 2.44 -6.53
CA GLY A 140 -13.95 2.35 -5.25
C GLY A 140 -14.32 3.71 -4.66
N ASN A 141 -15.15 3.74 -3.62
CA ASN A 141 -15.49 4.99 -2.94
C ASN A 141 -14.35 5.44 -2.02
N LEU A 142 -14.10 6.75 -1.98
CA LEU A 142 -13.22 7.38 -0.99
C LEU A 142 -14.05 8.19 -0.01
N VAL A 143 -14.01 7.78 1.26
CA VAL A 143 -14.63 8.52 2.37
C VAL A 143 -13.51 9.12 3.22
N LEU A 144 -13.33 10.43 3.07
CA LEU A 144 -12.29 11.20 3.72
C LEU A 144 -12.96 12.07 4.80
N LYS A 145 -12.77 11.73 6.09
CA LYS A 145 -13.35 12.49 7.21
C LYS A 145 -12.32 13.39 7.93
N GLY A 146 -12.51 14.71 7.95
CA GLY A 146 -11.64 15.67 8.64
C GLY A 146 -10.84 16.55 7.68
N GLU A 147 -9.77 17.22 8.15
CA GLU A 147 -8.86 18.02 7.32
C GLU A 147 -8.00 17.10 6.44
N ILE A 148 -8.50 16.73 5.26
CA ILE A 148 -7.85 15.74 4.39
C ILE A 148 -7.44 16.37 3.06
N MET A 149 -6.20 16.07 2.66
CA MET A 149 -5.63 16.43 1.37
C MET A 149 -5.76 15.25 0.40
N LEU A 150 -6.47 15.46 -0.73
CA LEU A 150 -6.29 14.64 -1.93
C LEU A 150 -5.14 15.25 -2.74
N THR A 151 -3.92 14.77 -2.53
CA THR A 151 -2.77 15.23 -3.31
C THR A 151 -2.55 14.30 -4.50
N VAL A 152 -2.86 14.78 -5.70
CA VAL A 152 -2.33 14.23 -6.95
C VAL A 152 -1.23 15.19 -7.40
N GLN A 153 0.03 14.93 -7.03
CA GLN A 153 1.14 15.65 -7.63
C GLN A 153 1.33 15.13 -9.05
N ARG A 154 0.83 15.89 -10.02
CA ARG A 154 1.18 15.71 -11.42
C ARG A 154 2.63 16.16 -11.59
N VAL A 155 3.50 15.22 -11.95
CA VAL A 155 4.77 15.50 -12.64
C VAL A 155 4.61 15.12 -14.09
#